data_AF-A0A447TA30-F1
#
_entry.id   AF-A0A447TA30-F1
#
_cell.length_a   1.000
_cell.length_b   1.000
_cell.length_c   1.000
_cell.angle_alpha   90.00
_cell.angle_beta   90.00
_cell.angle_gamma   90.00
#
_symmetry.space_group_name_H-M   'P 1'
#
loop_
_entity.id
_entity.type
_entity.pdbx_description
1 polymer ?
#
loop_
_entity_poly.entity_id
_entity_poly.type
_entity_poly.pdbx_seq_one_letter_code
_entity_poly.pdbx_strand_id
1 'polypeptide(L)'
;METSTVARDPLGLSDESRRKVQTLIRASHRKTMELESVLPWENGINLSLPPKMETGSWIYGTPYWDAMTPEQRHETLWKETARDVSMFIWLEQTLPPLYVGYINRFRFDLSPEVYEYLMIFSREEITHTLMFRRYMKMAGLELFQPPGGAYGSFVEKLPMMNPVIGILWTLMIEWAAELSAMYLTQSRKSSR
;
A
#
# COMPACT_ATOMS: atom_id res chain seq x y z
N MET A 1 30.68 39.09 4.73
CA MET A 1 30.95 37.68 4.42
C MET A 1 29.64 36.94 4.63
N GLU A 2 28.74 37.04 3.66
CA GLU A 2 27.42 36.42 3.68
C GLU A 2 27.41 35.24 2.72
N THR A 3 27.33 34.04 3.27
CA THR A 3 26.65 32.90 2.62
C THR A 3 25.96 32.15 3.75
N SER A 4 24.79 32.66 4.14
CA SER A 4 23.83 31.90 4.94
C SER A 4 23.37 30.74 4.06
N THR A 5 23.97 29.57 4.25
CA THR A 5 23.50 28.33 3.62
C THR A 5 22.22 27.94 4.34
N VAL A 6 21.11 28.61 4.00
CA VAL A 6 19.77 28.16 4.39
C VAL A 6 19.66 26.75 3.81
N ALA A 7 19.66 25.75 4.70
CA ALA A 7 19.38 24.38 4.33
C ALA A 7 18.09 24.38 3.51
N ARG A 8 18.21 24.11 2.21
CA ARG A 8 17.07 24.10 1.30
C ARG A 8 16.25 22.88 1.66
N ASP A 9 15.00 23.12 2.08
CA ASP A 9 13.93 22.12 2.14
C ASP A 9 14.09 21.15 0.95
N PRO A 10 14.38 19.86 1.19
CA PRO A 10 14.70 18.93 0.11
C PRO A 10 13.50 18.66 -0.81
N LEU A 11 12.29 19.03 -0.39
CA LEU A 11 11.05 18.93 -1.16
C LEU A 11 10.66 20.25 -1.84
N GLY A 12 11.19 21.39 -1.38
CA GLY A 12 10.91 22.70 -1.95
C GLY A 12 9.42 23.05 -1.99
N LEU A 13 8.66 22.73 -0.93
CA LEU A 13 7.20 22.89 -0.94
C LEU A 13 6.78 24.37 -0.94
N SER A 14 5.76 24.70 -1.74
CA SER A 14 5.08 25.99 -1.65
C SER A 14 4.23 26.09 -0.39
N ASP A 15 3.87 27.31 0.04
CA ASP A 15 2.99 27.52 1.19
C ASP A 15 1.61 26.87 1.01
N GLU A 16 1.11 26.81 -0.23
CA GLU A 16 -0.13 26.10 -0.53
C GLU A 16 0.01 24.59 -0.28
N SER A 17 1.11 23.98 -0.75
CA SER A 17 1.39 22.56 -0.52
C SER A 17 1.56 22.25 0.96
N ARG A 18 2.22 23.13 1.73
CA ARG A 18 2.33 22.98 3.20
C ARG A 18 0.97 22.98 3.89
N ARG A 19 0.05 23.86 3.48
CA ARG A 19 -1.34 23.86 3.99
C ARG A 19 -2.09 22.56 3.68
N LYS A 20 -1.83 21.94 2.53
CA LYS A 20 -2.38 20.62 2.17
C LYS A 20 -1.82 19.53 3.08
N VAL A 21 -0.51 19.48 3.29
CA VAL A 21 0.15 18.53 4.22
C VAL A 21 -0.47 18.64 5.62
N GLN A 22 -0.65 19.85 6.14
CA GLN A 22 -1.31 20.06 7.44
C GLN A 22 -2.77 19.57 7.47
N THR A 23 -3.48 19.64 6.35
CA THR A 23 -4.84 19.11 6.25
C THR A 23 -4.85 17.59 6.31
N LEU A 24 -3.90 16.93 5.64
CA LEU A 24 -3.73 15.48 5.70
C LEU A 24 -3.37 15.03 7.13
N ILE A 25 -2.41 15.69 7.78
CA ILE A 25 -2.05 15.42 9.19
C ILE A 25 -3.28 15.50 10.10
N ARG A 26 -4.07 16.58 9.99
CA ARG A 26 -5.31 16.73 10.77
C ARG A 26 -6.32 15.63 10.48
N ALA A 27 -6.41 15.14 9.24
CA ALA A 27 -7.30 14.04 8.89
C ALA A 27 -6.83 12.72 9.52
N SER A 28 -5.55 12.39 9.42
CA SER A 28 -4.97 11.18 10.04
C SER A 28 -5.15 11.17 11.56
N HIS A 29 -4.97 12.30 12.24
CA HIS A 29 -5.19 12.38 13.70
C HIS A 29 -6.67 12.26 14.12
N ARG A 30 -7.61 12.71 13.28
CA ARG A 30 -9.05 12.57 13.58
C ARG A 30 -9.52 11.12 13.50
N LYS A 31 -8.93 10.34 12.60
CA LYS A 31 -9.32 8.96 12.35
C LYS A 31 -8.06 8.10 12.18
N THR A 32 -7.41 7.83 13.30
CA THR A 32 -6.24 6.95 13.31
C THR A 32 -6.64 5.53 12.87
N MET A 33 -5.84 4.95 11.99
CA MET A 33 -5.98 3.55 11.61
C MET A 33 -5.31 2.66 12.66
N GLU A 34 -6.14 1.97 13.44
CA GLU A 34 -5.69 1.04 14.47
C GLU A 34 -6.01 -0.40 14.04
N LEU A 35 -5.02 -1.29 14.16
CA LEU A 35 -5.15 -2.67 13.69
C LEU A 35 -6.36 -3.40 14.30
N GLU A 36 -6.67 -3.15 15.58
CA GLU A 36 -7.74 -3.87 16.28
C GLU A 36 -9.15 -3.42 15.89
N SER A 37 -9.32 -2.18 15.42
CA SER A 37 -10.65 -1.59 15.17
C SER A 37 -10.93 -1.27 13.71
N VAL A 38 -9.93 -1.38 12.83
CA VAL A 38 -10.08 -1.07 11.41
C VAL A 38 -11.04 -2.02 10.68
N LEU A 39 -11.14 -3.28 11.12
CA LEU A 39 -12.04 -4.30 10.58
C LEU A 39 -12.65 -5.12 11.73
N PRO A 40 -13.87 -5.66 11.56
CA PRO A 40 -14.52 -6.51 12.56
C PRO A 40 -13.95 -7.93 12.49
N TRP A 41 -12.72 -8.10 12.97
CA TRP A 41 -11.96 -9.35 12.90
C TRP A 41 -12.67 -10.54 13.56
N GLU A 42 -13.51 -10.28 14.56
CA GLU A 42 -14.30 -11.28 15.27
C GLU A 42 -15.26 -12.08 14.37
N ASN A 43 -15.65 -11.51 13.22
CA ASN A 43 -16.54 -12.18 12.27
C ASN A 43 -15.85 -13.31 11.49
N GLY A 44 -14.52 -13.38 11.52
CA GLY A 44 -13.76 -14.35 10.73
C GLY A 44 -13.84 -14.10 9.22
N ILE A 45 -13.34 -15.06 8.44
CA ILE A 45 -13.39 -15.04 6.98
C ILE A 45 -14.26 -16.19 6.50
N ASN A 46 -15.32 -15.88 5.75
CA ASN A 46 -16.18 -16.90 5.16
C ASN A 46 -15.59 -17.44 3.85
N LEU A 47 -14.83 -18.53 3.94
CA LEU A 47 -14.17 -19.16 2.80
C LEU A 47 -15.13 -19.84 1.80
N SER A 48 -16.43 -19.97 2.12
CA SER A 48 -17.43 -20.46 1.15
C SER A 48 -17.80 -19.43 0.09
N LEU A 49 -17.51 -18.15 0.34
CA LEU A 49 -17.70 -17.08 -0.63
C LEU A 49 -16.41 -16.85 -1.44
N PRO A 50 -16.52 -16.54 -2.73
CA PRO A 50 -15.35 -16.18 -3.51
C PRO A 50 -14.75 -14.86 -2.99
N PRO A 51 -13.42 -14.73 -2.95
CA PRO A 51 -12.75 -13.55 -2.39
C PRO A 51 -12.80 -12.32 -3.30
N LYS A 52 -13.13 -12.53 -4.58
CA LYS A 52 -13.26 -11.52 -5.62
C LYS A 52 -14.19 -12.04 -6.73
N MET A 53 -14.65 -11.15 -7.61
CA MET A 53 -15.46 -11.52 -8.77
C MET A 53 -14.69 -12.44 -9.73
N GLU A 54 -15.39 -13.35 -10.41
CA GLU A 54 -14.79 -14.23 -11.43
C GLU A 54 -14.10 -13.44 -12.55
N THR A 55 -14.70 -12.32 -13.00
CA THR A 55 -14.13 -11.40 -13.99
C THR A 55 -12.83 -10.74 -13.54
N GLY A 56 -12.50 -10.84 -12.25
CA GLY A 56 -11.24 -10.42 -11.66
C GLY A 56 -10.19 -11.52 -11.59
N SER A 57 -10.45 -12.72 -12.13
CA SER A 57 -9.41 -13.74 -12.29
C SER A 57 -8.42 -13.33 -13.37
N TRP A 58 -7.14 -13.63 -13.12
CA TRP A 58 -6.04 -13.35 -14.05
C TRP A 58 -6.16 -14.13 -15.37
N ILE A 59 -6.90 -15.26 -15.35
CA ILE A 59 -7.12 -16.12 -16.51
C ILE A 59 -8.58 -16.13 -16.97
N TYR A 60 -9.42 -15.23 -16.44
CA TYR A 60 -10.81 -15.10 -16.87
C TYR A 60 -10.92 -14.87 -18.38
N GLY A 61 -11.89 -15.53 -19.02
CA GLY A 61 -12.12 -15.43 -20.47
C GLY A 61 -11.12 -16.21 -21.33
N THR A 62 -10.23 -17.00 -20.73
CA THR A 62 -9.36 -17.94 -21.45
C THR A 62 -10.00 -19.34 -21.52
N PRO A 63 -9.62 -20.19 -22.50
CA PRO A 63 -10.08 -21.58 -22.53
C PRO A 63 -9.74 -22.38 -21.26
N TYR A 64 -8.67 -21.98 -20.55
CA TYR A 64 -8.29 -22.59 -19.28
C TYR A 64 -9.30 -22.30 -18.16
N TRP A 65 -9.86 -21.09 -18.13
CA TRP A 65 -10.92 -20.74 -17.19
C TRP A 65 -12.22 -21.51 -17.46
N ASP A 66 -12.58 -21.61 -18.74
CA ASP A 66 -13.78 -22.32 -19.16
C ASP A 66 -13.71 -23.82 -18.87
N ALA A 67 -12.50 -24.39 -18.88
CA ALA A 67 -12.25 -25.79 -18.54
C ALA A 67 -12.32 -26.11 -17.03
N MET A 68 -12.30 -25.11 -16.14
CA MET A 68 -12.35 -25.32 -14.69
C MET A 68 -13.77 -25.60 -14.18
N THR A 69 -13.90 -26.52 -13.23
CA THR A 69 -15.14 -26.68 -12.44
C THR A 69 -15.39 -25.48 -11.53
N PRO A 70 -16.61 -25.28 -11.01
CA PRO A 70 -16.89 -24.20 -10.06
C PRO A 70 -15.97 -24.23 -8.83
N GLU A 71 -15.64 -25.42 -8.32
CA GLU A 71 -14.75 -25.60 -7.17
C GLU A 71 -13.31 -25.20 -7.50
N GLN A 72 -12.82 -25.56 -8.69
CA GLN A 72 -11.50 -25.17 -9.16
C GLN A 72 -11.39 -23.65 -9.37
N ARG A 73 -12.45 -23.01 -9.89
CA ARG A 73 -12.53 -21.55 -10.01
C ARG A 73 -12.47 -20.88 -8.64
N HIS A 74 -13.26 -21.37 -7.68
CA HIS A 74 -13.25 -20.86 -6.31
C HIS A 74 -11.87 -20.96 -5.66
N GLU A 75 -11.22 -22.12 -5.76
CA GLU A 75 -9.86 -22.33 -5.26
C GLU A 75 -8.85 -21.39 -5.96
N THR A 76 -8.98 -21.21 -7.28
CA THR A 76 -8.11 -20.35 -8.08
C THR A 76 -8.23 -18.89 -7.63
N LEU A 77 -9.44 -18.39 -7.40
CA LEU A 77 -9.65 -17.02 -6.93
C LEU A 77 -9.01 -16.78 -5.55
N TRP A 78 -9.05 -17.77 -4.65
CA TRP A 78 -8.36 -17.70 -3.36
C TRP A 78 -6.83 -17.72 -3.49
N LYS A 79 -6.27 -18.56 -4.37
CA LYS A 79 -4.83 -18.57 -4.65
C LYS A 79 -4.33 -17.28 -5.26
N GLU A 80 -5.07 -16.74 -6.23
CA GLU A 80 -4.77 -15.44 -6.83
C GLU A 80 -4.85 -14.32 -5.79
N THR A 81 -5.87 -14.32 -4.93
CA THR A 81 -6.00 -13.36 -3.83
C THR A 81 -4.83 -13.45 -2.86
N ALA A 82 -4.39 -14.67 -2.52
CA ALA A 82 -3.22 -14.87 -1.68
C ALA A 82 -1.95 -14.28 -2.31
N ARG A 83 -1.76 -14.50 -3.61
CA ARG A 83 -0.65 -13.89 -4.37
C ARG A 83 -0.73 -12.37 -4.39
N ASP A 84 -1.91 -11.82 -4.64
CA ASP A 84 -2.11 -10.36 -4.77
C ASP A 84 -1.89 -9.65 -3.42
N VAL A 85 -2.47 -10.19 -2.33
CA VAL A 85 -2.24 -9.67 -0.98
C VAL A 85 -0.79 -9.83 -0.55
N SER A 86 -0.11 -10.92 -0.92
CA SER A 86 1.32 -11.08 -0.66
C SER A 86 2.12 -9.96 -1.32
N MET A 87 1.78 -9.58 -2.55
CA MET A 87 2.47 -8.48 -3.23
C MET A 87 2.26 -7.14 -2.53
N PHE A 88 1.05 -6.86 -2.05
CA PHE A 88 0.80 -5.66 -1.23
C PHE A 88 1.63 -5.64 0.04
N ILE A 89 1.66 -6.76 0.79
CA ILE A 89 2.51 -6.88 1.98
C ILE A 89 3.97 -6.52 1.67
N TRP A 90 4.51 -7.03 0.56
CA TRP A 90 5.88 -6.72 0.20
C TRP A 90 6.09 -5.27 -0.16
N LEU A 91 5.13 -4.63 -0.84
CA LEU A 91 5.22 -3.22 -1.22
C LEU A 91 5.12 -2.31 0.01
N GLU A 92 4.08 -2.48 0.84
CA GLU A 92 3.86 -1.65 2.03
C GLU A 92 5.02 -1.75 3.00
N GLN A 93 5.61 -2.94 3.15
CA GLN A 93 6.76 -3.15 4.04
C GLN A 93 8.01 -2.37 3.61
N THR A 94 8.10 -1.88 2.37
CA THR A 94 9.22 -1.03 1.90
C THR A 94 9.07 0.44 2.23
N LEU A 95 7.84 0.89 2.49
CA LEU A 95 7.53 2.31 2.69
C LEU A 95 8.05 2.86 4.03
N PRO A 96 7.89 2.17 5.18
CA PRO A 96 8.45 2.67 6.44
C PRO A 96 9.97 2.81 6.42
N PRO A 97 10.77 1.82 5.94
CA PRO A 97 12.22 2.00 5.79
C PRO A 97 12.60 3.17 4.87
N LEU A 98 11.83 3.41 3.80
CA LEU A 98 12.03 4.53 2.88
C LEU A 98 11.86 5.87 3.60
N TYR A 99 10.71 6.08 4.22
CA TYR A 99 10.35 7.36 4.84
C TYR A 99 11.13 7.64 6.12
N VAL A 100 11.33 6.63 6.96
CA VAL A 100 12.24 6.74 8.13
C VAL A 100 13.67 7.00 7.66
N GLY A 101 14.09 6.42 6.52
CA GLY A 101 15.36 6.74 5.87
C GLY A 101 15.50 8.22 5.52
N TYR A 102 14.48 8.82 4.89
CA TYR A 102 14.45 10.25 4.59
C TYR A 102 14.45 11.12 5.86
N ILE A 103 13.64 10.76 6.85
CA ILE A 103 13.59 11.45 8.14
C ILE A 103 14.99 11.48 8.79
N ASN A 104 15.69 10.35 8.82
CA ASN A 104 17.02 10.26 9.41
C ASN A 104 18.06 11.07 8.62
N ARG A 105 17.99 11.02 7.29
CA ARG A 105 18.95 11.69 6.40
C ARG A 105 18.80 13.20 6.39
N PHE A 106 17.57 13.70 6.35
CA PHE A 106 17.23 15.12 6.22
C PHE A 106 16.70 15.72 7.53
N ARG A 107 17.05 15.13 8.68
CA ARG A 107 16.50 15.46 10.00
C ARG A 107 16.49 16.94 10.39
N PHE A 108 17.42 17.73 9.84
CA PHE A 108 17.54 19.16 10.11
C PHE A 108 17.03 20.05 8.96
N ASP A 109 16.71 19.45 7.82
CA ASP A 109 16.33 20.16 6.60
C ASP A 109 14.83 20.02 6.28
N LEU A 110 14.15 19.05 6.87
CA LEU A 110 12.70 18.86 6.73
C LEU A 110 11.93 19.89 7.56
N SER A 111 10.94 20.52 6.95
CA SER A 111 9.95 21.31 7.69
C SER A 111 9.18 20.44 8.70
N PRO A 112 8.76 20.96 9.86
CA PRO A 112 8.09 20.18 10.91
C PRO A 112 6.87 19.40 10.43
N GLU A 113 6.04 20.00 9.57
CA GLU A 113 4.84 19.36 9.01
C GLU A 113 5.18 18.17 8.11
N VAL A 114 6.22 18.28 7.29
CA VAL A 114 6.66 17.16 6.44
C VAL A 114 7.21 16.04 7.32
N TYR A 115 8.03 16.38 8.32
CA TYR A 115 8.56 15.40 9.26
C TYR A 115 7.43 14.61 9.93
N GLU A 116 6.44 15.30 10.47
CA GLU A 116 5.28 14.67 11.11
C GLU A 116 4.47 13.81 10.14
N TYR A 117 4.20 14.33 8.93
CA TYR A 117 3.46 13.59 7.92
C TYR A 117 4.16 12.28 7.54
N LEU A 118 5.48 12.30 7.32
CA LEU A 118 6.24 11.09 6.99
C LEU A 118 6.21 10.04 8.11
N MET A 119 6.21 10.48 9.37
CA MET A 119 6.07 9.59 10.54
C MET A 119 4.66 8.97 10.61
N ILE A 120 3.62 9.78 10.40
CA ILE A 120 2.23 9.32 10.36
C ILE A 120 2.05 8.29 9.24
N PHE A 121 2.51 8.61 8.04
CA PHE A 121 2.43 7.74 6.87
C PHE A 121 3.15 6.41 7.14
N SER A 122 4.38 6.46 7.68
CA SER A 122 5.12 5.24 8.05
C SER A 122 4.36 4.35 9.03
N ARG A 123 3.64 4.95 10.00
CA ARG A 123 2.80 4.21 10.95
C ARG A 123 1.60 3.56 10.25
N GLU A 124 0.92 4.29 9.36
CA GLU A 124 -0.24 3.78 8.61
C GLU A 124 0.15 2.58 7.74
N GLU A 125 1.29 2.63 7.05
CA GLU A 125 1.75 1.50 6.23
C GLU A 125 2.19 0.26 7.01
N ILE A 126 2.71 0.47 8.23
CA ILE A 126 2.93 -0.65 9.17
C ILE A 126 1.57 -1.27 9.53
N THR A 127 0.54 -0.46 9.81
CA THR A 127 -0.80 -0.97 10.10
C THR A 127 -1.39 -1.73 8.92
N HIS A 128 -1.30 -1.22 7.69
CA HIS A 128 -1.73 -1.94 6.47
C HIS A 128 -1.04 -3.30 6.34
N THR A 129 0.29 -3.32 6.50
CA THR A 129 1.07 -4.56 6.45
C THR A 129 0.56 -5.56 7.49
N LEU A 130 0.31 -5.12 8.73
CA LEU A 130 -0.21 -5.99 9.79
C LEU A 130 -1.65 -6.47 9.51
N MET A 131 -2.50 -5.60 8.95
CA MET A 131 -3.86 -5.96 8.54
C MET A 131 -3.83 -7.08 7.50
N PHE A 132 -3.05 -6.93 6.43
CA PHE A 132 -2.95 -7.94 5.37
C PHE A 132 -2.41 -9.27 5.92
N ARG A 133 -1.40 -9.23 6.78
CA ARG A 133 -0.86 -10.45 7.42
C ARG A 133 -1.89 -11.13 8.32
N ARG A 134 -2.68 -10.36 9.09
CA ARG A 134 -3.78 -10.88 9.91
C ARG A 134 -4.86 -11.52 9.04
N TYR A 135 -5.27 -10.84 7.96
CA TYR A 135 -6.20 -11.37 6.97
C TYR A 135 -5.73 -12.70 6.39
N MET A 136 -4.47 -12.77 5.90
CA MET A 136 -3.92 -14.00 5.35
C MET A 136 -3.90 -15.14 6.36
N LYS A 137 -3.52 -14.87 7.61
CA LYS A 137 -3.53 -15.86 8.68
C LYS A 137 -4.95 -16.37 8.96
N MET A 138 -5.93 -15.48 9.03
CA MET A 138 -7.33 -15.84 9.28
C MET A 138 -7.96 -16.63 8.12
N ALA A 139 -7.59 -16.30 6.89
CA ALA A 139 -8.06 -16.99 5.69
C ALA A 139 -7.26 -18.26 5.35
N GLY A 140 -6.20 -18.59 6.10
CA GLY A 140 -5.34 -19.75 5.85
C GLY A 140 -4.54 -19.65 4.55
N LEU A 141 -4.21 -18.42 4.11
CA LEU A 141 -3.51 -18.17 2.85
C LEU A 141 -2.00 -18.17 3.02
N GLU A 142 -1.30 -18.70 2.02
CA GLU A 142 0.16 -18.74 1.97
C GLU A 142 0.75 -17.40 1.53
N LEU A 143 1.79 -16.94 2.21
CA LEU A 143 2.56 -15.75 1.83
C LEU A 143 3.53 -16.08 0.69
N PHE A 144 3.21 -15.64 -0.51
CA PHE A 144 4.07 -15.76 -1.68
C PHE A 144 5.28 -14.83 -1.56
N GLN A 145 6.44 -15.29 -2.01
CA GLN A 145 7.66 -14.46 -2.05
C GLN A 145 7.58 -13.41 -3.16
N PRO A 146 8.20 -12.23 -2.98
CA PRO A 146 8.20 -11.23 -4.03
C PRO A 146 9.06 -11.73 -5.21
N PRO A 147 8.78 -11.26 -6.44
CA PRO A 147 9.64 -11.57 -7.58
C PRO A 147 11.08 -11.09 -7.28
N GLY A 148 12.04 -12.00 -7.41
CA GLY A 148 13.45 -11.69 -7.21
C GLY A 148 14.00 -10.72 -8.25
N GLY A 149 15.22 -10.23 -8.03
CA GLY A 149 15.95 -9.39 -8.99
C GLY A 149 15.73 -7.89 -8.78
N ALA A 150 15.25 -7.20 -9.81
CA ALA A 150 15.23 -5.73 -9.87
C ALA A 150 14.44 -5.06 -8.72
N TYR A 151 13.42 -5.73 -8.19
CA TYR A 151 12.63 -5.25 -7.06
C TYR A 151 13.49 -4.98 -5.81
N GLY A 152 14.25 -6.00 -5.37
CA GLY A 152 15.09 -5.87 -4.17
C GLY A 152 16.17 -4.80 -4.34
N SER A 153 16.86 -4.79 -5.49
CA SER A 153 17.89 -3.79 -5.78
C SER A 153 17.34 -2.36 -5.88
N PHE A 154 16.07 -2.18 -6.25
CA PHE A 154 15.45 -0.87 -6.33
C PHE A 154 15.03 -0.37 -4.93
N VAL A 155 14.41 -1.23 -4.13
CA VAL A 155 13.98 -0.94 -2.76
C VAL A 155 15.15 -0.52 -1.87
N GLU A 156 16.31 -1.19 -1.98
CA GLU A 156 17.51 -0.84 -1.22
C GLU A 156 18.07 0.55 -1.59
N LYS A 157 17.94 0.96 -2.85
CA LYS A 157 18.52 2.21 -3.36
C LYS A 157 17.60 3.42 -3.17
N LEU A 158 16.28 3.22 -3.13
CA LEU A 158 15.29 4.31 -3.00
C LEU A 158 15.54 5.28 -1.83
N PRO A 159 15.88 4.83 -0.60
CA PRO A 159 16.19 5.73 0.51
C PRO A 159 17.44 6.59 0.29
N MET A 160 18.32 6.16 -0.63
CA MET A 160 19.54 6.87 -0.99
C MET A 160 19.31 7.95 -2.06
N MET A 161 18.15 7.95 -2.71
CA MET A 161 17.78 8.91 -3.74
C MET A 161 17.13 10.18 -3.14
N ASN A 162 16.85 11.17 -3.99
CA ASN A 162 16.11 12.36 -3.57
C ASN A 162 14.69 11.96 -3.10
N PRO A 163 14.15 12.52 -1.99
CA PRO A 163 12.83 12.20 -1.46
C PRO A 163 11.68 12.25 -2.47
N VAL A 164 11.75 13.17 -3.44
CA VAL A 164 10.75 13.28 -4.52
C VAL A 164 10.63 11.99 -5.31
N ILE A 165 11.73 11.27 -5.53
CA ILE A 165 11.72 9.99 -6.28
C ILE A 165 10.98 8.93 -5.47
N GLY A 166 11.23 8.84 -4.16
CA GLY A 166 10.51 7.92 -3.28
C GLY A 166 9.02 8.23 -3.20
N ILE A 167 8.65 9.52 -3.10
CA ILE A 167 7.24 9.94 -3.07
C ILE A 167 6.53 9.61 -4.38
N LEU A 168 7.14 9.88 -5.54
CA LEU A 168 6.55 9.52 -6.84
C LEU A 168 6.38 8.01 -6.99
N TRP A 169 7.33 7.23 -6.49
CA TRP A 169 7.23 5.77 -6.46
C TRP A 169 6.06 5.32 -5.57
N THR A 170 5.90 5.88 -4.37
CA THR A 170 4.76 5.58 -3.50
C THR A 170 3.43 5.95 -4.15
N LEU A 171 3.31 7.13 -4.75
CA LEU A 171 2.09 7.53 -5.45
C LEU A 171 1.70 6.56 -6.56
N MET A 172 2.69 6.02 -7.28
CA MET A 172 2.44 5.02 -8.32
C MET A 172 1.95 3.69 -7.72
N ILE A 173 2.51 3.25 -6.58
CA ILE A 173 2.04 2.06 -5.86
C ILE A 173 0.61 2.26 -5.35
N GLU A 174 0.34 3.36 -4.66
CA GLU A 174 -0.99 3.67 -4.13
C GLU A 174 -2.03 3.71 -5.23
N TRP A 175 -1.70 4.34 -6.36
CA TRP A 175 -2.58 4.37 -7.53
C TRP A 175 -2.86 2.97 -8.08
N ALA A 176 -1.83 2.12 -8.17
CA ALA A 176 -2.01 0.73 -8.61
C ALA A 176 -2.86 -0.08 -7.61
N ALA A 177 -2.69 0.15 -6.31
CA ALA A 177 -3.49 -0.45 -5.24
C ALA A 177 -4.97 -0.05 -5.35
N GLU A 178 -5.23 1.24 -5.49
CA GLU A 178 -6.58 1.80 -5.59
C GLU A 178 -7.31 1.31 -6.84
N LEU A 179 -6.63 1.30 -7.99
CA LEU A 179 -7.18 0.75 -9.24
C LEU A 179 -7.53 -0.74 -9.09
N SER A 180 -6.65 -1.51 -8.47
CA SER A 180 -6.88 -2.95 -8.25
C SER A 180 -8.08 -3.16 -7.33
N ALA A 181 -8.15 -2.43 -6.21
CA ALA A 181 -9.26 -2.52 -5.27
C ALA A 181 -10.60 -2.12 -5.91
N MET A 182 -10.63 -1.02 -6.67
CA MET A 182 -11.83 -0.56 -7.37
C MET A 182 -12.31 -1.58 -8.41
N TYR A 183 -11.40 -2.11 -9.24
CA TYR A 183 -11.77 -3.08 -10.27
C TYR A 183 -12.31 -4.38 -9.69
N LEU A 184 -11.74 -4.85 -8.58
CA LEU A 184 -12.13 -6.12 -7.94
C LEU A 184 -13.42 -6.04 -7.12
N THR A 185 -13.80 -4.85 -6.65
CA THR A 185 -14.95 -4.66 -5.74
C THR A 185 -16.18 -4.03 -6.40
N GLN A 186 -16.04 -3.38 -7.56
CA GLN A 186 -17.19 -2.82 -8.27
C GLN A 186 -17.98 -3.93 -8.96
N SER A 187 -19.04 -4.39 -8.29
CA SER A 187 -20.11 -5.10 -8.99
C SER A 187 -20.68 -4.16 -10.06
N ARG A 188 -20.79 -4.66 -11.29
CA ARG A 188 -21.52 -3.96 -12.35
C ARG A 188 -22.92 -3.69 -11.78
N LYS A 189 -23.24 -2.44 -11.46
CA LYS A 189 -24.64 -2.01 -11.26
C LYS A 189 -25.37 -2.50 -12.50
N SER A 190 -26.18 -3.56 -12.36
CA SER A 190 -26.98 -4.04 -13.45
C SER A 190 -27.88 -2.89 -13.88
N SER A 191 -27.80 -2.58 -15.17
CA SER A 191 -28.74 -1.72 -15.88
C SER A 191 -30.17 -2.12 -15.50
N ARG A 192 -30.89 -1.19 -14.86
CA ARG A 192 -32.34 -1.14 -14.92
C ARG A 192 -32.74 -0.41 -16.20
#